data_AF-A0A2E8R4R2-F1
#
_entry.id   AF-A0A2E8R4R2-F1
#
_cell.length_a   1.000
_cell.length_b   1.000
_cell.length_c   1.000
_cell.angle_alpha   90.00
_cell.angle_beta   90.00
_cell.angle_gamma   90.00
#
_symmetry.space_group_name_H-M   'P 1'
#
loop_
_entity.id
_entity.type
_entity.pdbx_description
1 polymer ?
#
loop_
_entity_poly.entity_id
_entity_poly.type
_entity_poly.pdbx_seq_one_letter_code
_entity_poly.pdbx_strand_id
1 'polypeptide(L)'
;CLRAGRLFDEGRLAPETISLIKRNSCGKALDIARTARDMHGGNGVSDEYHVIRHVINLEAVNTYEGTHDVHALILGRSQTGLQAFF
;
A
#
# COMPACT_ATOMS: atom_id res chain seq x y z
N CYS A 1 -6.36 -1.39 -9.10
CA CYS A 1 -5.28 -1.38 -10.11
C CYS A 1 -5.72 -2.04 -11.42
N LEU A 2 -6.11 -1.22 -12.41
CA LEU A 2 -6.80 -1.69 -13.61
C LEU A 2 -6.00 -2.70 -14.45
N ARG A 3 -4.71 -2.44 -14.71
CA ARG A 3 -3.90 -3.32 -15.57
C ARG A 3 -3.69 -4.70 -14.94
N ALA A 4 -3.47 -4.77 -13.63
CA ALA A 4 -3.30 -6.04 -12.95
C ALA A 4 -4.58 -6.88 -12.92
N GLY A 5 -5.74 -6.26 -12.73
CA GLY A 5 -7.03 -6.96 -12.85
C GLY A 5 -7.19 -7.61 -14.23
N ARG A 6 -6.94 -6.84 -15.30
CA ARG A 6 -6.97 -7.37 -16.67
C ARG A 6 -5.97 -8.52 -16.90
N LEU A 7 -4.74 -8.37 -16.40
CA LEU A 7 -3.73 -9.44 -16.50
C LEU A 7 -4.10 -10.69 -15.68
N PHE A 8 -4.80 -10.51 -14.57
CA PHE A 8 -5.29 -11.63 -13.76
C PHE A 8 -6.34 -12.42 -14.52
N ASP A 9 -7.32 -11.73 -15.13
CA ASP A 9 -8.36 -12.34 -15.96
C ASP A 9 -7.77 -13.06 -17.18
N GLU A 10 -6.68 -12.53 -17.74
CA GLU A 10 -5.93 -13.16 -18.83
C GLU A 10 -5.05 -14.34 -18.37
N GLY A 11 -4.95 -14.64 -17.06
CA GLY A 11 -4.05 -15.66 -16.51
C GLY A 11 -2.55 -15.32 -16.62
N ARG A 12 -2.22 -14.04 -16.78
CA ARG A 12 -0.88 -13.51 -17.09
C ARG A 12 -0.28 -12.64 -15.98
N LEU A 13 -0.94 -12.55 -14.83
CA LEU A 13 -0.44 -11.73 -13.73
C LEU A 13 0.73 -12.42 -13.02
N ALA A 14 1.93 -11.84 -13.15
CA ALA A 14 3.08 -12.27 -12.37
C ALA A 14 2.88 -11.95 -10.87
N PRO A 15 3.12 -12.88 -9.93
CA PRO A 15 2.93 -12.67 -8.49
C PRO A 15 3.64 -11.44 -7.92
N GLU A 16 4.81 -11.10 -8.44
CA GLU A 16 5.60 -9.93 -8.05
C GLU A 16 4.86 -8.61 -8.35
N THR A 17 3.99 -8.61 -9.35
CA THR A 17 3.13 -7.45 -9.70
C THR A 17 2.15 -7.13 -8.57
N ILE A 18 1.68 -8.14 -7.84
CA ILE A 18 0.82 -7.95 -6.66
C ILE A 18 1.60 -7.23 -5.56
N SER A 19 2.84 -7.64 -5.32
CA SER A 19 3.73 -6.98 -4.35
C SER A 19 3.98 -5.51 -4.69
N LEU A 20 4.24 -5.21 -5.96
CA LEU A 20 4.41 -3.83 -6.44
C LEU A 20 3.17 -2.99 -6.18
N ILE A 21 2.00 -3.51 -6.54
CA ILE A 21 0.73 -2.80 -6.45
C ILE A 21 0.29 -2.58 -5.01
N LYS A 22 0.38 -3.61 -4.16
CA LYS A 22 0.03 -3.52 -2.74
C LYS A 22 0.90 -2.48 -2.06
N ARG A 23 2.22 -2.62 -2.20
CA ARG A 23 3.20 -1.67 -1.64
C ARG A 23 2.90 -0.23 -2.04
N ASN A 24 2.74 0.03 -3.34
CA ASN A 24 2.52 1.39 -3.83
C ASN A 24 1.16 1.94 -3.39
N SER A 25 0.08 1.17 -3.56
CA SER A 25 -1.28 1.68 -3.32
C SER A 25 -1.54 1.93 -1.83
N CYS A 26 -1.10 1.02 -0.96
CA CYS A 26 -1.25 1.20 0.49
C CYS A 26 -0.42 2.39 0.99
N GLY A 27 0.86 2.47 0.62
CA GLY A 27 1.73 3.58 1.02
C GLY A 27 1.20 4.93 0.53
N LYS A 28 0.86 5.04 -0.76
CA LYS A 28 0.32 6.28 -1.34
C LYS A 28 -1.03 6.66 -0.75
N ALA A 29 -1.93 5.71 -0.51
CA ALA A 29 -3.22 6.00 0.12
C ALA A 29 -3.02 6.54 1.54
N LEU A 30 -2.11 5.96 2.32
CA LEU A 30 -1.80 6.42 3.67
C LEU A 30 -1.21 7.84 3.66
N ASP A 31 -0.26 8.12 2.77
CA ASP A 31 0.33 9.46 2.61
C ASP A 31 -0.73 10.52 2.23
N ILE A 32 -1.63 10.16 1.32
CA ILE A 32 -2.76 11.00 0.91
C ILE A 32 -3.70 11.24 2.09
N ALA A 33 -4.05 10.20 2.86
CA ALA A 33 -4.94 10.33 4.01
C ALA A 33 -4.33 11.20 5.11
N ARG A 34 -3.02 11.08 5.36
CA ARG A 34 -2.30 11.95 6.31
C ARG A 34 -2.30 13.41 5.84
N THR A 35 -2.02 13.65 4.56
CA THR A 35 -2.10 14.99 3.96
C THR A 35 -3.52 15.57 4.08
N ALA A 36 -4.56 14.77 3.79
CA ALA A 36 -5.94 15.16 3.95
C ALA A 36 -6.29 15.53 5.39
N ARG A 37 -5.80 14.74 6.36
CA ARG A 37 -6.00 15.00 7.78
C ARG A 37 -5.36 16.33 8.18
N ASP A 38 -4.13 16.59 7.73
CA ASP A 38 -3.41 17.81 8.08
C ASP A 38 -4.09 19.06 7.50
N MET A 39 -4.68 18.97 6.30
CA MET A 39 -5.50 20.06 5.74
C MET A 39 -6.71 20.44 6.60
N HIS A 40 -7.20 19.54 7.47
CA HIS A 40 -8.33 19.81 8.37
C HIS A 40 -7.90 20.41 9.72
N GLY A 41 -6.60 20.53 10.00
CA GLY A 41 -6.08 21.05 11.28
C GLY A 41 -6.68 20.30 12.49
N GLY A 42 -7.19 21.05 13.47
CA GLY A 42 -7.83 20.48 14.66
C GLY A 42 -9.07 19.64 14.35
N ASN A 43 -9.81 19.96 13.29
CA ASN A 43 -10.97 19.17 12.87
C ASN A 43 -10.56 17.81 12.31
N GLY A 44 -9.31 17.67 11.86
CA GLY A 44 -8.75 16.44 11.33
C GLY A 44 -8.54 15.35 12.38
N VAL A 45 -8.77 15.61 13.67
CA VAL A 45 -8.79 14.57 14.73
C VAL A 45 -10.19 14.31 15.29
N SER A 46 -11.20 15.05 14.84
CA SER A 46 -12.59 14.84 15.24
C SER A 46 -13.19 13.66 14.48
N ASP A 47 -14.02 12.86 15.16
CA ASP A 47 -14.76 11.75 14.53
C ASP A 47 -15.88 12.25 13.58
N GLU A 48 -16.25 13.54 13.68
CA GLU A 48 -17.16 14.20 12.73
C GLU A 48 -16.61 14.18 11.30
N TYR A 49 -15.28 14.16 11.13
CA TYR A 49 -14.60 14.09 9.84
C TYR A 49 -13.94 12.74 9.67
N HIS A 50 -14.39 11.99 8.66
CA HIS A 50 -13.93 10.61 8.42
C HIS A 50 -12.43 10.47 8.12
N VAL A 51 -11.71 11.57 7.92
CA VAL A 51 -10.30 11.55 7.52
C VAL A 51 -9.42 10.83 8.54
N ILE A 52 -9.64 11.04 9.84
CA ILE A 52 -8.85 10.36 10.88
C ILE A 52 -9.12 8.86 10.91
N ARG A 53 -10.38 8.46 10.76
CA ARG A 53 -10.78 7.05 10.64
C ARG A 53 -10.09 6.37 9.45
N HIS A 54 -10.00 7.06 8.31
CA HIS A 54 -9.30 6.53 7.14
C HIS A 54 -7.79 6.44 7.33
N VAL A 55 -7.15 7.41 8.00
CA VAL A 55 -5.72 7.32 8.36
C VAL A 55 -5.46 6.05 9.17
N ILE A 56 -6.18 5.84 10.27
CA ILE A 56 -5.96 4.69 11.16
C ILE A 56 -6.22 3.35 10.44
N ASN A 57 -7.26 3.27 9.61
CA ASN A 57 -7.51 2.08 8.80
C ASN A 57 -6.36 1.79 7.83
N LEU A 58 -5.76 2.83 7.23
CA LEU A 58 -4.67 2.69 6.27
C LEU A 58 -3.34 2.34 6.92
N GLU A 59 -3.09 2.75 8.18
CA GLU A 59 -1.93 2.29 8.96
C GLU A 59 -1.94 0.76 9.13
N ALA A 60 -3.11 0.21 9.47
CA ALA A 60 -3.32 -1.23 9.58
C ALA A 60 -3.09 -1.92 8.22
N VAL A 61 -3.75 -1.44 7.16
CA VAL A 61 -3.64 -2.00 5.80
C VAL A 61 -2.20 -1.93 5.24
N ASN A 62 -1.43 -0.92 5.62
CA ASN A 62 -0.02 -0.81 5.20
C ASN A 62 0.87 -1.87 5.87
N THR A 63 0.41 -2.47 6.98
CA THR A 63 1.19 -3.41 7.79
C THR A 63 0.77 -4.87 7.56
N TYR A 64 -0.53 -5.17 7.49
CA TYR A 64 -1.03 -6.53 7.26
C TYR A 64 -0.77 -7.00 5.81
N GLU A 65 -0.76 -8.33 5.61
CA GLU A 65 -0.54 -9.00 4.30
C GLU A 65 0.76 -8.61 3.58
N GLY A 66 1.85 -8.44 4.34
CA GLY A 66 3.17 -8.06 3.84
C GLY A 66 3.43 -6.57 4.05
N THR A 67 4.43 -6.25 4.86
CA THR A 67 4.79 -4.85 5.12
C THR A 67 5.36 -4.20 3.86
N HIS A 68 5.37 -2.87 3.84
CA HIS A 68 5.96 -2.09 2.76
C HIS A 68 7.40 -2.50 2.41
N ASP A 69 8.20 -2.86 3.43
CA ASP A 69 9.59 -3.28 3.27
C ASP A 69 9.71 -4.73 2.81
N VAL A 70 8.85 -5.62 3.32
CA VAL A 70 8.80 -7.02 2.85
C VAL A 70 8.52 -7.06 1.35
N HIS A 71 7.55 -6.28 0.85
CA HIS A 71 7.31 -6.20 -0.59
C HIS A 71 8.49 -5.58 -1.36
N ALA A 72 9.21 -4.62 -0.78
CA ALA A 72 10.41 -4.06 -1.40
C ALA A 72 11.49 -5.15 -1.59
N LEU A 73 11.67 -6.01 -0.59
CA LEU A 73 12.62 -7.11 -0.65
C LEU A 73 12.19 -8.22 -1.63
N ILE A 74 10.87 -8.48 -1.79
CA ILE A 74 10.35 -9.42 -2.81
C ILE A 74 10.72 -8.91 -4.20
N LEU A 75 10.48 -7.63 -4.46
CA LEU A 75 10.81 -6.99 -5.72
C LEU A 75 12.33 -6.91 -5.95
N GLY A 76 13.11 -6.67 -4.89
CA GLY A 76 14.56 -6.70 -4.93
C GLY A 76 15.08 -8.06 -5.39
N ARG A 77 14.61 -9.14 -4.75
CA ARG A 77 14.94 -10.52 -5.15
C ARG A 77 14.54 -10.83 -6.58
N SER A 78 13.38 -10.35 -7.04
CA SER A 78 12.95 -10.55 -8.43
C SER A 78 13.84 -9.86 -9.46
N GLN A 79 14.49 -8.75 -9.10
CA GLN A 79 15.37 -8.00 -9.98
C GLN A 79 16.80 -8.54 -9.96
N THR A 80 17.29 -8.94 -8.79
CA THR A 80 18.70 -9.30 -8.59
C THR A 80 18.95 -10.80 -8.58
N GLY A 81 17.92 -11.62 -8.36
CA GLY A 81 18.06 -13.05 -8.06
C GLY A 81 18.62 -13.33 -6.67
N LEU A 82 18.90 -12.30 -5.85
CA LEU A 82 19.52 -12.42 -4.53
C LEU A 82 18.48 -12.14 -3.44
N GLN A 83 18.37 -13.04 -2.46
CA GLN A 83 17.51 -12.81 -1.30
C GLN A 83 18.17 -11.88 -0.28
N ALA A 84 17.36 -11.08 0.41
CA ALA A 84 17.79 -10.18 1.48
C ALA A 84 16.80 -10.20 2.67
N PHE A 85 16.08 -11.31 2.85
CA PHE A 85 15.17 -11.49 3.98
C PHE A 85 15.92 -11.96 5.22
N PHE A 86 16.71 -13.02 5.10
CA PHE A 86 17.73 -13.52 6.03
C PHE A 86 18.35 -14.79 5.41
#